data_AF-A0A1S8L1N1-F1
#
_entry.id   AF-A0A1S8L1N1-F1
#
_cell.length_a   1.000
_cell.length_b   1.000
_cell.length_c   1.000
_cell.angle_alpha   90.00
_cell.angle_beta   90.00
_cell.angle_gamma   90.00
#
_symmetry.space_group_name_H-M   'P 1'
#
loop_
_entity.id
_entity.type
_entity.pdbx_description
1 polymer ?
#
loop_
_entity_poly.entity_id
_entity_poly.type
_entity_poly.pdbx_seq_one_letter_code
_entity_poly.pdbx_strand_id
1 'polypeptide(L)'
;MNFNRKKYIRLIATLIITVCFSTGCSNNSSKEASSSIKEVSNFIDKNHEYVNLNQKISNKSFSIMDEDIKKNGVILTGEDHATSKSFKVQLALLIYLNKKYKLKYSLAKLPACTKGNKTSFK
;
A
#
# COMPACT_ATOMS: atom_id res chain seq x y z
N MET A 1 54.25 27.31 30.51
CA MET A 1 53.60 27.55 29.20
C MET A 1 52.06 27.31 29.27
N ASN A 2 51.37 27.91 30.26
CA ASN A 2 49.96 27.56 30.60
C ASN A 2 48.91 28.64 30.26
N PHE A 3 49.34 29.82 29.80
CA PHE A 3 48.43 30.97 29.60
C PHE A 3 47.65 30.92 28.27
N ASN A 4 48.18 30.21 27.26
CA ASN A 4 47.56 30.14 25.92
C ASN A 4 46.66 28.91 25.70
N ARG A 5 46.82 27.84 26.50
CA ARG A 5 46.02 26.61 26.36
C ARG A 5 44.55 26.84 26.74
N LYS A 6 44.29 27.59 27.81
CA LYS A 6 42.93 27.95 28.25
C LYS A 6 42.21 28.86 27.24
N LYS A 7 42.95 29.78 26.59
CA LYS A 7 42.41 30.65 25.52
C LYS A 7 42.05 29.83 24.27
N TYR A 8 42.92 28.90 23.88
CA TYR A 8 42.65 27.99 22.75
C TYR A 8 41.45 27.07 23.00
N ILE A 9 41.34 26.50 24.20
CA ILE A 9 40.18 25.66 24.56
C ILE A 9 38.88 26.47 24.50
N ARG A 10 38.89 27.73 24.97
CA ARG A 10 37.71 28.62 24.86
C ARG A 10 37.34 28.94 23.41
N LEU A 11 38.33 29.19 22.55
CA LEU A 11 38.11 29.45 21.12
C LEU A 11 37.54 28.23 20.39
N ILE A 12 38.08 27.03 20.67
CA ILE A 12 37.58 25.79 20.07
C ILE A 12 36.15 25.50 20.55
N ALA A 13 35.87 25.68 21.85
CA ALA A 13 34.53 25.47 22.39
C ALA A 13 33.50 26.43 21.76
N THR A 14 33.84 27.70 21.58
CA THR A 14 32.95 28.67 20.92
C THR A 14 32.72 28.31 19.45
N LEU A 15 33.76 27.89 18.73
CA LEU A 15 33.63 27.44 17.34
C LEU A 15 32.68 26.24 17.19
N ILE A 16 32.84 25.21 18.03
CA ILE A 16 31.99 24.01 18.00
C ILE A 16 30.53 24.37 18.26
N ILE A 17 30.26 25.20 19.27
CA ILE A 17 28.91 25.65 19.62
C ILE A 17 28.27 26.40 18.43
N THR A 18 29.04 27.28 17.79
CA THR A 18 28.55 28.09 16.65
C THR A 18 28.19 27.19 15.46
N VAL A 19 29.01 26.18 15.17
CA VAL A 19 28.74 25.20 14.10
C VAL A 19 27.45 24.43 14.40
N CYS A 20 27.25 23.97 15.64
CA CYS A 20 26.03 23.25 16.04
C CYS A 20 24.74 24.08 15.89
N PHE A 21 24.79 25.40 16.10
CA PHE A 21 23.62 26.27 15.91
C PHE A 21 23.37 26.63 14.43
N SER A 22 24.42 26.65 13.60
CA SER A 22 24.30 26.99 12.17
C SER A 22 23.78 25.84 11.30
N THR A 23 23.90 24.58 11.75
CA THR A 23 23.37 23.40 11.06
C THR A 23 22.00 22.97 11.60
N GLY A 24 21.19 23.93 12.07
CA GLY A 24 19.81 23.65 12.44
C GLY A 24 19.07 23.04 11.24
N CYS A 25 18.73 21.76 11.33
CA CYS A 25 17.87 21.09 10.35
C CYS A 25 16.61 21.93 10.15
N SER A 26 16.49 22.53 8.98
CA SER A 26 15.26 23.22 8.58
C SER A 26 14.14 22.21 8.47
N ASN A 27 13.08 22.37 9.27
CA ASN A 27 11.90 21.49 9.30
C ASN A 27 11.02 21.56 8.02
N ASN A 28 11.54 22.12 6.93
CA ASN A 28 10.81 22.29 5.67
C ASN A 28 10.38 20.94 5.05
N SER A 29 11.06 19.84 5.36
CA SER A 29 10.69 18.50 4.90
C SER A 29 9.31 18.04 5.39
N SER A 30 8.84 18.54 6.54
CA SER A 30 7.55 18.15 7.12
C SER A 30 6.35 18.83 6.47
N LYS A 31 6.50 20.06 5.96
CA LYS A 31 5.43 20.82 5.30
C LYS A 31 5.21 20.35 3.86
N GLU A 32 6.29 20.09 3.12
CA GLU A 32 6.21 19.54 1.77
C GLU A 32 5.64 18.11 1.78
N ALA A 33 6.14 17.24 2.66
CA ALA A 33 5.61 15.88 2.81
C ALA A 33 4.13 15.84 3.22
N SER A 34 3.67 16.75 4.10
CA SER A 34 2.24 16.78 4.48
C SER A 34 1.34 17.28 3.35
N SER A 35 1.84 18.20 2.51
CA SER A 35 1.10 18.67 1.33
C SER A 35 0.93 17.56 0.29
N SER A 36 2.00 16.80 0.01
CA SER A 36 1.98 15.68 -0.93
C SER A 36 1.09 14.54 -0.44
N ILE A 37 1.09 14.22 0.85
CA ILE A 37 0.19 13.18 1.42
C ILE A 37 -1.27 13.59 1.27
N LYS A 38 -1.60 14.86 1.52
CA LYS A 38 -2.98 15.35 1.40
C LYS A 38 -3.46 15.35 -0.04
N GLU A 39 -2.60 15.71 -0.98
CA GLU A 39 -2.90 15.64 -2.42
C GLU A 39 -3.14 14.20 -2.88
N VAL A 40 -2.28 13.26 -2.47
CA VAL A 40 -2.46 11.83 -2.77
C VAL A 40 -3.74 11.30 -2.15
N SER A 41 -4.03 11.63 -0.88
CA SER A 41 -5.30 11.24 -0.23
C SER A 41 -6.50 11.76 -1.01
N ASN A 42 -6.51 13.05 -1.34
CA ASN A 42 -7.59 13.66 -2.11
C ASN A 42 -7.76 13.02 -3.49
N PHE A 43 -6.66 12.63 -4.13
CA PHE A 43 -6.70 11.94 -5.41
C PHE A 43 -7.33 10.55 -5.26
N ILE A 44 -6.91 9.76 -4.28
CA ILE A 44 -7.49 8.44 -4.01
C ILE A 44 -8.97 8.56 -3.64
N ASP A 45 -9.31 9.50 -2.75
CA ASP A 45 -10.68 9.74 -2.30
C ASP A 45 -11.63 10.13 -3.46
N LYS A 46 -11.11 10.77 -4.50
CA LYS A 46 -11.88 11.15 -5.69
C LYS A 46 -11.97 10.05 -6.76
N ASN A 47 -11.01 9.11 -6.79
CA ASN A 47 -10.85 8.16 -7.89
C ASN A 47 -10.96 6.70 -7.45
N HIS A 48 -11.54 6.43 -6.29
CA HIS A 48 -11.82 5.07 -5.83
C HIS A 48 -13.30 4.72 -5.98
N GLU A 49 -13.58 3.43 -5.97
CA GLU A 49 -14.93 2.89 -5.86
C GLU A 49 -15.07 2.09 -4.58
N TYR A 50 -16.19 2.29 -3.87
CA TYR A 50 -16.48 1.56 -2.65
C TYR A 50 -17.01 0.16 -2.95
N VAL A 51 -16.28 -0.86 -2.50
CA VAL A 51 -16.75 -2.25 -2.58
C VAL A 51 -17.66 -2.55 -1.39
N ASN A 52 -18.97 -2.48 -1.60
CA ASN A 52 -19.94 -2.90 -0.59
C ASN A 52 -20.08 -4.43 -0.56
N LEU A 53 -19.53 -5.06 0.48
CA LEU A 53 -19.57 -6.52 0.69
C LEU A 53 -20.81 -7.01 1.45
N ASN A 54 -21.60 -6.10 2.04
CA ASN A 54 -22.74 -6.43 2.90
C ASN A 54 -24.07 -6.51 2.12
N GLN A 55 -24.16 -5.84 0.97
CA GLN A 55 -25.28 -5.99 0.05
C GLN A 55 -25.03 -7.17 -0.88
N LYS A 56 -26.11 -7.84 -1.31
CA LYS A 56 -26.07 -8.95 -2.30
C LYS A 56 -25.18 -8.50 -3.46
N ILE A 57 -23.96 -9.06 -3.55
CA ILE A 57 -22.81 -8.57 -4.34
C ILE A 57 -23.31 -7.85 -5.58
N SER A 58 -23.34 -6.52 -5.49
CA SER A 58 -23.93 -5.71 -6.53
C SER A 58 -23.02 -5.77 -7.75
N ASN A 59 -23.59 -5.87 -8.95
CA ASN A 59 -22.81 -5.87 -10.19
C ASN A 59 -22.07 -4.52 -10.44
N LYS A 60 -22.21 -3.53 -9.56
CA LYS A 60 -21.54 -2.23 -9.70
C LYS A 60 -20.21 -2.16 -8.96
N SER A 61 -19.99 -2.98 -7.92
CA SER A 61 -18.82 -2.82 -7.04
C SER A 61 -17.46 -3.03 -7.73
N PHE A 62 -17.44 -3.64 -8.92
CA PHE A 62 -16.23 -3.90 -9.70
C PHE A 62 -16.30 -3.34 -11.12
N SER A 63 -17.27 -2.47 -11.44
CA SER A 63 -17.43 -1.96 -12.81
C SER A 63 -16.31 -1.03 -13.26
N ILE A 64 -15.59 -0.40 -12.32
CA ILE A 64 -14.40 0.39 -12.64
C ILE A 64 -13.32 -0.42 -13.37
N MET A 65 -13.29 -1.74 -13.15
CA MET A 65 -12.33 -2.65 -13.79
C MET A 65 -12.79 -3.14 -15.17
N ASP A 66 -13.97 -2.74 -15.65
CA ASP A 66 -14.58 -3.33 -16.85
C ASP A 66 -13.73 -3.16 -18.11
N GLU A 67 -13.14 -1.99 -18.29
CA GLU A 67 -12.30 -1.73 -19.45
C GLU A 67 -11.04 -2.60 -19.43
N ASP A 68 -10.43 -2.76 -18.26
CA ASP A 68 -9.23 -3.57 -18.08
C ASP A 68 -9.55 -5.06 -18.27
N ILE A 69 -10.65 -5.55 -17.71
CA ILE A 69 -11.08 -6.95 -17.84
C ILE A 69 -11.36 -7.28 -19.31
N LYS A 70 -11.98 -6.38 -20.08
CA LYS A 70 -12.26 -6.62 -21.51
C LYS A 70 -11.00 -6.71 -22.35
N LYS A 71 -9.95 -5.95 -21.99
CA LYS A 71 -8.67 -5.91 -22.71
C LYS A 71 -7.76 -7.09 -22.34
N ASN A 72 -7.95 -7.68 -21.17
CA ASN A 72 -7.03 -8.69 -20.63
C ASN A 72 -7.68 -10.07 -20.51
N GLY A 73 -6.98 -11.11 -20.99
CA GLY A 73 -7.42 -12.50 -20.84
C GLY A 73 -7.06 -13.14 -19.50
N VAL A 74 -6.17 -12.50 -18.72
CA VAL A 74 -5.66 -13.01 -17.44
C VAL A 74 -5.69 -11.87 -16.42
N ILE A 75 -6.18 -12.17 -15.21
CA ILE A 75 -6.24 -11.23 -14.09
C ILE A 75 -5.47 -11.85 -12.93
N LEU A 76 -4.52 -11.10 -12.37
CA LEU A 76 -3.75 -11.51 -11.21
C LEU A 76 -4.32 -10.85 -9.96
N THR A 77 -4.62 -11.65 -8.94
CA THR A 77 -5.12 -11.15 -7.65
C THR A 77 -4.07 -11.38 -6.58
N GLY A 78 -3.65 -10.30 -5.91
CA GLY A 78 -2.84 -10.38 -4.70
C GLY A 78 -3.71 -10.66 -3.47
N GLU A 79 -3.14 -11.33 -2.48
CA GLU A 79 -3.78 -11.54 -1.18
C GLU A 79 -2.77 -11.29 -0.07
N ASP A 80 -3.13 -10.43 0.89
CA ASP A 80 -2.48 -10.46 2.19
C ASP A 80 -2.95 -11.70 2.94
N HIS A 81 -2.02 -12.65 3.11
CA HIS A 81 -2.25 -13.90 3.81
C HIS A 81 -2.78 -13.62 5.24
N ALA A 82 -3.86 -14.31 5.61
CA ALA A 82 -4.48 -14.33 6.94
C ALA A 82 -5.45 -13.19 7.32
N THR A 83 -6.04 -12.45 6.38
CA THR A 83 -7.20 -11.59 6.70
C THR A 83 -8.53 -12.14 6.15
N SER A 84 -9.50 -12.35 7.04
CA SER A 84 -10.85 -12.82 6.68
C SER A 84 -11.60 -11.87 5.75
N LYS A 85 -11.18 -10.59 5.69
CA LYS A 85 -11.72 -9.58 4.77
C LYS A 85 -11.25 -9.82 3.33
N SER A 86 -10.01 -10.28 3.12
CA SER A 86 -9.48 -10.61 1.78
C SER A 86 -10.34 -11.65 1.07
N PHE A 87 -10.79 -12.69 1.78
CA PHE A 87 -11.61 -13.76 1.21
C PHE A 87 -12.96 -13.26 0.68
N LYS A 88 -13.64 -12.38 1.42
CA LYS A 88 -14.95 -11.83 1.01
C LYS A 88 -14.83 -10.99 -0.27
N VAL A 89 -13.76 -10.18 -0.38
CA VAL A 89 -13.49 -9.37 -1.57
C VAL A 89 -13.20 -10.26 -2.78
N GLN A 90 -12.32 -11.26 -2.61
CA GLN A 90 -12.00 -12.20 -3.68
C GLN A 90 -13.23 -12.97 -4.17
N LEU A 91 -14.05 -13.48 -3.25
CA LEU A 91 -15.28 -14.18 -3.61
C LEU A 91 -16.25 -13.27 -4.37
N ALA A 92 -16.39 -12.01 -3.92
CA ALA A 92 -17.22 -11.03 -4.60
C ALA A 92 -16.70 -10.73 -6.02
N LEU A 93 -15.39 -10.59 -6.20
CA LEU A 93 -14.75 -10.41 -7.50
C LEU A 93 -14.98 -11.62 -8.41
N LEU A 94 -14.77 -12.84 -7.91
CA LEU A 94 -15.00 -14.07 -8.68
C LEU A 94 -16.46 -14.20 -9.15
N ILE A 95 -17.42 -13.87 -8.27
CA ILE A 95 -18.86 -13.86 -8.61
C ILE A 95 -19.14 -12.85 -9.71
N TYR A 96 -18.54 -11.65 -9.63
CA TYR A 96 -18.68 -10.62 -10.65
C TYR A 96 -18.12 -11.05 -12.00
N LEU A 97 -16.88 -11.55 -12.02
CA LEU A 97 -16.19 -12.04 -13.21
C LEU A 97 -16.96 -13.19 -13.87
N ASN A 98 -17.45 -14.14 -13.08
CA ASN A 98 -18.24 -15.25 -13.62
C ASN A 98 -19.58 -14.78 -14.21
N LYS A 99 -20.32 -13.91 -13.51
CA LYS A 99 -21.63 -13.44 -13.99
C LYS A 99 -21.53 -12.64 -15.28
N LYS A 100 -20.60 -11.68 -15.34
CA LYS A 100 -20.50 -10.71 -16.43
C LYS A 100 -19.59 -11.15 -17.57
N TYR A 101 -18.46 -11.77 -17.24
CA TYR A 101 -17.40 -12.11 -18.20
C TYR A 101 -17.24 -13.62 -18.45
N LYS A 102 -18.05 -14.47 -17.79
CA LYS A 102 -18.03 -15.93 -17.98
C LYS A 102 -16.65 -16.52 -17.72
N LEU A 103 -16.07 -16.16 -16.58
CA LEU A 103 -14.77 -16.66 -16.10
C LEU A 103 -14.70 -18.20 -16.24
N LYS A 104 -13.73 -18.69 -17.02
CA LYS A 104 -13.58 -20.13 -17.30
C LYS A 104 -12.77 -20.88 -16.24
N TYR A 105 -11.71 -20.26 -15.73
CA TYR A 105 -10.76 -20.88 -14.83
C TYR A 105 -10.36 -19.90 -13.72
N SER A 106 -10.13 -20.42 -12.51
CA SER A 106 -9.55 -19.69 -11.38
C SER A 106 -8.40 -20.52 -10.82
N LEU A 107 -7.20 -19.93 -10.81
CA LEU A 107 -5.99 -20.56 -10.27
C LEU A 107 -5.69 -19.93 -8.90
N ALA A 108 -5.91 -20.69 -7.84
CA ALA A 108 -5.58 -20.26 -6.49
C ALA A 108 -4.16 -20.71 -6.11
N LYS A 109 -3.42 -19.85 -5.42
CA LYS A 109 -2.16 -20.25 -4.76
C LYS A 109 -2.52 -21.20 -3.62
N LEU A 110 -2.43 -22.49 -3.89
CA LEU A 110 -2.50 -23.49 -2.83
C LEU A 110 -1.20 -23.42 -2.01
N PRO A 111 -1.25 -23.60 -0.68
CA PRO A 111 -0.05 -23.93 0.06
C PRO A 111 0.59 -25.14 -0.63
N ALA A 112 1.91 -25.12 -0.80
CA ALA A 112 2.64 -26.22 -1.42
C ALA A 112 2.14 -27.52 -0.79
N CYS A 113 1.52 -28.39 -1.59
CA CYS A 113 0.92 -29.60 -1.09
C CYS A 113 1.99 -30.39 -0.33
N THR A 114 1.88 -30.49 0.99
CA THR A 114 2.38 -31.68 1.68
C THR A 114 1.67 -32.86 1.01
N LYS A 115 2.46 -33.78 0.45
CA LYS A 115 1.97 -34.94 -0.30
C LYS A 115 0.76 -35.57 0.41
N GLY A 116 -0.37 -35.62 -0.30
CA GLY A 116 -1.48 -36.51 0.06
C GLY A 116 -2.74 -35.81 0.58
N ASN A 117 -3.54 -35.26 -0.32
CA ASN A 117 -4.95 -35.63 -0.40
C ASN A 117 -5.56 -35.04 -1.67
N LYS A 118 -5.96 -35.93 -2.59
CA LYS A 118 -6.73 -35.59 -3.78
C LYS A 118 -8.15 -35.27 -3.32
N THR A 119 -8.49 -33.99 -3.18
CA THR A 119 -9.88 -33.56 -3.05
C THR A 119 -10.51 -33.50 -4.45
N SER A 120 -11.27 -34.55 -4.78
CA SER A 120 -12.18 -34.58 -5.92
C SER A 120 -13.43 -33.76 -5.55
N PHE A 121 -13.74 -32.72 -6.31
CA PHE A 121 -15.06 -32.10 -6.27
C PHE A 121 -15.97 -32.91 -7.21
N LYS A 122 -16.97 -33.59 -6.65
CA LYS A 122 -18.11 -34.14 -7.38
C LYS A 122 -19.13 -33.04 -7.65
#